data_AF-A0A959NPD5-F1
#
_entry.id   AF-A0A959NPD5-F1
#
_cell.length_a   1.000
_cell.length_b   1.000
_cell.length_c   1.000
_cell.angle_alpha   90.00
_cell.angle_beta   90.00
_cell.angle_gamma   90.00
#
_symmetry.space_group_name_H-M   'P 1'
#
loop_
_entity.id
_entity.type
_entity.pdbx_description
1 polymer ?
#
loop_
_entity_poly.entity_id
_entity_poly.type
_entity_poly.pdbx_seq_one_letter_code
_entity_poly.pdbx_strand_id
1 'polypeptide(L)'
;MVRSKSIVLTFIFAAVQLFAQNHPNLKVDSLLQNGIEKILHQNYKSAEVVFNKLNIEFPKNPLGHIYLTAAKIARAVDYEEKLNEHQLDSLLTIAKTQTDELLEIDDKSLWYNYYDALIYGYRAYYNSVNSNLISAFADGVLSLHSFQHCLEIDNDFNEALIAIGIYKYWKSAQTKSLNWIPFVKDEREEGIAILESA
;
A
#
# COMPACT_ATOMS: atom_id res chain seq x y z
N MET A 1 38.85 -53.30 13.55
CA MET A 1 37.92 -53.28 12.40
C MET A 1 36.74 -52.38 12.76
N VAL A 2 36.84 -51.08 12.45
CA VAL A 2 35.89 -50.06 12.92
C VAL A 2 34.84 -49.81 11.83
N ARG A 3 33.58 -50.17 12.09
CA ARG A 3 32.44 -49.86 11.21
C ARG A 3 32.05 -48.39 11.41
N SER A 4 32.44 -47.53 10.47
CA SER A 4 31.89 -46.18 10.34
C SER A 4 30.43 -46.29 9.90
N LYS A 5 29.49 -45.86 10.75
CA LYS A 5 28.10 -45.61 10.36
C LYS A 5 28.02 -44.18 9.83
N SER A 6 27.99 -44.03 8.50
CA SER A 6 27.68 -42.74 7.89
C SER A 6 26.20 -42.42 8.10
N ILE A 7 25.90 -41.45 8.95
CA ILE A 7 24.57 -40.84 9.06
C ILE A 7 24.48 -39.82 7.94
N VAL A 8 23.68 -40.11 6.92
CA VAL A 8 23.34 -39.14 5.86
C VAL A 8 22.19 -38.29 6.39
N LEU A 9 22.48 -37.02 6.71
CA LEU A 9 21.48 -36.03 7.09
C LEU A 9 20.96 -35.36 5.81
N THR A 10 19.81 -35.80 5.31
CA THR A 10 19.16 -35.19 4.16
C THR A 10 18.43 -33.93 4.62
N PHE A 11 18.95 -32.75 4.28
CA PHE A 11 18.24 -31.48 4.43
C PHE A 11 17.13 -31.41 3.36
N ILE A 12 15.86 -31.49 3.79
CA ILE A 12 14.72 -31.21 2.93
C ILE A 12 14.59 -29.68 2.85
N PHE A 13 15.01 -29.10 1.73
CA PHE A 13 14.70 -27.72 1.40
C PHE A 13 13.23 -27.66 1.00
N ALA A 14 12.35 -27.31 1.93
CA ALA A 14 11.00 -26.90 1.59
C ALA A 14 11.12 -25.52 0.92
N ALA A 15 10.97 -25.49 -0.41
CA ALA A 15 10.78 -24.22 -1.11
C ALA A 15 9.45 -23.65 -0.64
N VAL A 16 9.51 -22.73 0.32
CA VAL A 16 8.36 -21.92 0.69
C VAL A 16 8.06 -21.08 -0.54
N GLN A 17 7.01 -21.44 -1.27
CA GLN A 17 6.53 -20.61 -2.36
C GLN A 17 5.96 -19.34 -1.71
N LEU A 18 6.71 -18.24 -1.78
CA LEU A 18 6.22 -16.91 -1.44
C LEU A 18 5.20 -16.54 -2.52
N PHE A 19 3.93 -16.69 -2.20
CA PHE A 19 2.85 -16.18 -3.03
C PHE A 19 2.53 -14.77 -2.56
N ALA A 20 2.30 -13.85 -3.50
CA ALA A 20 1.68 -12.58 -3.19
C ALA A 20 0.34 -12.86 -2.46
N GLN A 21 0.06 -12.08 -1.42
CA GLN A 21 -1.24 -12.17 -0.78
C GLN A 21 -2.33 -11.73 -1.76
N ASN A 22 -3.44 -12.45 -1.76
CA ASN A 22 -4.56 -12.18 -2.65
C ASN A 22 -5.70 -11.58 -1.84
N HIS A 23 -6.43 -10.66 -2.43
CA HIS A 23 -7.64 -10.14 -1.81
C HIS A 23 -8.68 -11.28 -1.63
N PRO A 24 -9.40 -11.38 -0.49
CA PRO A 24 -10.27 -12.52 -0.17
C PRO A 24 -11.37 -12.78 -1.20
N ASN A 25 -11.85 -11.72 -1.86
CA ASN A 25 -12.71 -11.84 -3.03
C ASN A 25 -11.88 -11.92 -4.31
N LEU A 26 -11.84 -13.11 -4.94
CA LEU A 26 -11.07 -13.39 -6.15
C LEU A 26 -11.42 -12.50 -7.35
N LYS A 27 -12.67 -12.04 -7.46
CA LYS A 27 -13.07 -11.17 -8.57
C LYS A 27 -12.57 -9.74 -8.35
N VAL A 28 -12.60 -9.27 -7.10
CA VAL A 28 -11.97 -7.99 -6.72
C VAL A 28 -10.46 -8.09 -6.96
N ASP A 29 -9.81 -9.14 -6.47
CA ASP A 29 -8.38 -9.41 -6.67
C ASP A 29 -7.96 -9.35 -8.15
N SER A 30 -8.68 -10.09 -9.00
CA SER A 30 -8.43 -10.11 -10.45
C SER A 30 -8.60 -8.72 -11.09
N LEU A 31 -9.61 -7.94 -10.69
CA LEU A 31 -9.79 -6.57 -11.18
C LEU A 31 -8.66 -5.65 -10.71
N LEU A 32 -8.20 -5.79 -9.46
CA LEU A 32 -7.08 -5.02 -8.93
C LEU A 32 -5.80 -5.31 -9.69
N GLN A 33 -5.42 -6.59 -9.81
CA GLN A 33 -4.22 -6.99 -10.54
C GLN A 33 -4.25 -6.47 -11.98
N ASN A 34 -5.39 -6.60 -12.66
CA ASN A 34 -5.55 -6.10 -14.01
C ASN A 34 -5.42 -4.58 -14.09
N GLY A 35 -6.06 -3.84 -13.18
CA GLY A 35 -6.00 -2.37 -13.15
C GLY A 35 -4.59 -1.85 -12.83
N ILE A 36 -3.92 -2.44 -11.83
CA ILE A 36 -2.55 -2.12 -11.44
C ILE A 36 -1.59 -2.39 -12.59
N GLU A 37 -1.69 -3.55 -13.24
CA GLU A 37 -0.89 -3.87 -14.43
C GLU A 37 -1.07 -2.81 -15.54
N LYS A 38 -2.27 -2.27 -15.71
CA LYS A 38 -2.52 -1.20 -16.68
C LYS A 38 -1.92 0.14 -16.24
N ILE A 39 -1.90 0.48 -14.95
CA ILE A 39 -1.15 1.64 -14.44
C ILE A 39 0.34 1.46 -14.75
N LEU A 40 0.93 0.30 -14.44
CA LEU A 40 2.35 0.02 -14.65
C LEU A 40 2.77 0.13 -16.13
N HIS A 41 1.87 -0.21 -17.05
CA HIS A 41 2.07 -0.03 -18.49
C HIS A 41 1.61 1.34 -19.02
N GLN A 42 1.35 2.32 -18.14
CA GLN A 42 0.89 3.68 -18.49
C GLN A 42 -0.42 3.70 -19.31
N ASN A 43 -1.19 2.62 -19.27
CA ASN A 43 -2.49 2.47 -19.93
C ASN A 43 -3.61 3.01 -19.02
N TYR A 44 -3.49 4.26 -18.57
CA TYR A 44 -4.35 4.83 -17.52
C TYR A 44 -5.85 4.81 -17.87
N LYS A 45 -6.21 5.08 -19.13
CA LYS A 45 -7.62 5.02 -19.57
C LYS A 45 -8.21 3.63 -19.36
N SER A 46 -7.44 2.57 -19.66
CA SER A 46 -7.86 1.20 -19.43
C SER A 46 -7.93 0.86 -17.94
N ALA A 47 -6.95 1.34 -17.15
CA ALA A 47 -6.99 1.21 -15.69
C ALA A 47 -8.26 1.85 -15.10
N GLU A 48 -8.60 3.08 -15.53
CA GLU A 48 -9.83 3.76 -15.10
C GLU A 48 -11.09 2.97 -15.44
N VAL A 49 -11.16 2.33 -16.62
CA VAL A 49 -12.29 1.46 -16.97
C VAL A 49 -12.41 0.27 -16.01
N VAL A 50 -11.30 -0.34 -15.64
CA VAL A 50 -11.26 -1.49 -14.71
C VAL A 50 -11.72 -1.09 -13.32
N PHE A 51 -11.21 0.02 -12.78
CA PHE A 51 -11.60 0.47 -11.43
C PHE A 51 -13.02 1.05 -11.36
N ASN A 52 -13.51 1.66 -12.45
CA ASN A 52 -14.93 2.00 -12.55
C ASN A 52 -15.82 0.74 -12.57
N LYS A 53 -15.39 -0.33 -13.26
CA LYS A 53 -16.09 -1.62 -13.20
C LYS A 53 -16.09 -2.19 -11.78
N LEU A 54 -14.98 -2.08 -11.05
CA LEU A 54 -14.90 -2.48 -9.63
C LEU A 54 -15.93 -1.71 -8.78
N ASN A 55 -16.08 -0.39 -8.96
CA ASN A 55 -17.10 0.40 -8.26
C ASN A 55 -18.54 -0.01 -8.62
N ILE A 56 -18.80 -0.38 -9.87
CA ILE A 56 -20.15 -0.79 -10.32
C ILE A 56 -20.50 -2.18 -9.75
N GLU A 57 -19.58 -3.13 -9.82
CA GLU A 57 -19.84 -4.50 -9.40
C GLU A 57 -19.75 -4.71 -7.89
N PHE A 58 -18.96 -3.89 -7.20
CA PHE A 58 -18.72 -3.96 -5.76
C PHE A 58 -18.90 -2.57 -5.11
N PRO A 59 -20.13 -2.02 -5.08
CA PRO A 59 -20.39 -0.63 -4.67
C PRO A 59 -20.11 -0.34 -3.19
N LYS A 60 -19.89 -1.36 -2.36
CA LYS A 60 -19.47 -1.21 -0.95
C LYS A 60 -17.96 -1.37 -0.75
N ASN A 61 -17.22 -1.82 -1.77
CA ASN A 61 -15.79 -1.99 -1.68
C ASN A 61 -15.09 -0.66 -2.07
N PRO A 62 -14.22 -0.10 -1.21
CA PRO A 62 -13.61 1.22 -1.44
C PRO A 62 -12.51 1.20 -2.48
N LEU A 63 -12.00 0.02 -2.85
CA LEU A 63 -10.77 -0.11 -3.65
C LEU A 63 -10.91 0.47 -5.07
N GLY A 64 -12.11 0.46 -5.66
CA GLY A 64 -12.28 1.09 -6.97
C GLY A 64 -12.04 2.60 -6.93
N HIS A 65 -12.54 3.30 -5.91
CA HIS A 65 -12.24 4.72 -5.70
C HIS A 65 -10.76 4.96 -5.34
N ILE A 66 -10.20 4.14 -4.46
CA ILE A 66 -8.77 4.22 -4.04
C ILE A 66 -7.84 4.09 -5.24
N TYR A 67 -8.04 3.06 -6.08
CA TYR A 67 -7.16 2.83 -7.23
C TYR A 67 -7.46 3.72 -8.43
N LEU A 68 -8.66 4.30 -8.54
CA LEU A 68 -8.90 5.44 -9.44
C LEU A 68 -8.03 6.65 -9.05
N THR A 69 -7.92 6.95 -7.75
CA THR A 69 -7.00 7.98 -7.25
C THR A 69 -5.56 7.65 -7.62
N ALA A 70 -5.12 6.42 -7.39
CA ALA A 70 -3.79 5.95 -7.78
C ALA A 70 -3.48 6.17 -9.27
N ALA A 71 -4.38 5.74 -10.15
CA ALA A 71 -4.23 5.88 -11.60
C ALA A 71 -4.14 7.36 -12.04
N LYS A 72 -4.93 8.23 -11.40
CA LYS A 72 -4.95 9.67 -11.71
C LYS A 72 -3.69 10.38 -11.23
N ILE A 73 -3.19 10.04 -10.03
CA ILE A 73 -1.93 10.59 -9.54
C ILE A 73 -0.78 10.11 -10.43
N ALA A 74 -0.69 8.81 -10.73
CA ALA A 74 0.36 8.26 -11.59
C ALA A 74 0.40 8.95 -12.96
N ARG A 75 -0.75 9.04 -13.64
CA ARG A 75 -0.86 9.76 -14.91
C ARG A 75 -0.37 11.21 -14.81
N ALA A 76 -0.82 11.93 -13.79
CA ALA A 76 -0.48 13.34 -13.66
C ALA A 76 1.02 13.54 -13.39
N VAL A 77 1.63 12.67 -12.59
CA VAL A 77 3.08 12.68 -12.36
C VAL A 77 3.84 12.32 -13.64
N ASP A 78 3.46 11.22 -14.30
CA ASP A 78 4.18 10.71 -15.48
C ASP A 78 4.07 11.64 -16.70
N TYR A 79 2.96 12.37 -16.84
CA TYR A 79 2.73 13.33 -17.93
C TYR A 79 2.91 14.80 -17.52
N GLU A 80 3.38 15.06 -16.30
CA GLU A 80 3.51 16.41 -15.74
C GLU A 80 2.22 17.25 -15.84
N GLU A 81 1.07 16.59 -15.74
CA GLU A 81 -0.24 17.25 -15.72
C GLU A 81 -0.56 17.79 -14.33
N LYS A 82 -1.33 18.89 -14.27
CA LYS A 82 -1.84 19.40 -12.99
C LYS A 82 -2.82 18.39 -12.36
N LEU A 83 -2.58 18.04 -11.10
CA LEU A 83 -3.51 17.23 -10.31
C LEU A 83 -4.84 17.97 -10.11
N ASN A 84 -5.95 17.24 -10.28
CA ASN A 84 -7.28 17.73 -9.92
C ASN A 84 -7.59 17.33 -8.47
N GLU A 85 -7.11 18.13 -7.52
CA GLU A 85 -7.23 17.88 -6.08
C GLU A 85 -8.68 17.61 -5.65
N HIS A 86 -9.63 18.44 -6.12
CA HIS A 86 -11.05 18.26 -5.80
C HIS A 86 -11.57 16.88 -6.24
N GLN A 87 -11.14 16.39 -7.40
CA GLN A 87 -11.52 15.05 -7.86
C GLN A 87 -10.91 13.96 -6.97
N LEU A 88 -9.63 14.08 -6.60
CA LEU A 88 -8.96 13.09 -5.75
C LEU A 88 -9.56 13.06 -4.34
N ASP A 89 -9.81 14.23 -3.77
CA ASP A 89 -10.46 14.37 -2.46
C ASP A 89 -11.86 13.78 -2.47
N SER A 90 -12.63 14.01 -3.53
CA SER A 90 -13.96 13.42 -3.66
C SER A 90 -13.90 11.88 -3.72
N LEU A 91 -12.98 11.31 -4.49
CA LEU A 91 -12.79 9.86 -4.57
C LEU A 91 -12.38 9.26 -3.22
N LEU A 92 -11.40 9.87 -2.55
CA LEU A 92 -10.92 9.39 -1.24
C LEU A 92 -11.95 9.59 -0.13
N THR A 93 -12.78 10.64 -0.20
CA THR A 93 -13.88 10.85 0.75
C THR A 93 -14.92 9.74 0.61
N ILE A 94 -15.32 9.39 -0.62
CA ILE A 94 -16.25 8.28 -0.86
C ILE A 94 -15.65 6.96 -0.35
N ALA A 95 -14.37 6.70 -0.67
CA ALA A 95 -13.66 5.53 -0.17
C ALA A 95 -13.62 5.48 1.36
N LYS A 96 -13.42 6.63 2.03
CA LYS A 96 -13.40 6.72 3.49
C LYS A 96 -14.75 6.41 4.09
N THR A 97 -15.84 6.97 3.55
CA THR A 97 -17.19 6.63 3.99
C THR A 97 -17.47 5.13 3.84
N GLN A 98 -17.15 4.54 2.69
CA GLN A 98 -17.31 3.09 2.48
C GLN A 98 -16.48 2.27 3.46
N THR A 99 -15.25 2.69 3.76
CA THR A 99 -14.35 2.01 4.70
C THR A 99 -14.85 2.12 6.13
N ASP A 100 -15.34 3.29 6.54
CA ASP A 100 -15.90 3.52 7.87
C ASP A 100 -17.13 2.64 8.13
N GLU A 101 -18.02 2.53 7.15
CA GLU A 101 -19.16 1.60 7.22
C GLU A 101 -18.72 0.13 7.37
N LEU A 102 -17.60 -0.27 6.77
CA LEU A 102 -17.05 -1.62 6.90
C LEU A 102 -16.40 -1.85 8.26
N LEU A 103 -15.69 -0.85 8.79
CA LEU A 103 -15.06 -0.90 10.12
C LEU A 103 -16.09 -0.89 11.25
N GLU A 104 -17.26 -0.26 11.06
CA GLU A 104 -18.39 -0.40 11.99
C GLU A 104 -18.92 -1.84 12.08
N ILE A 105 -18.75 -2.64 11.02
CA ILE A 105 -19.15 -4.05 10.98
C ILE A 105 -18.09 -4.95 11.60
N ASP A 106 -16.82 -4.73 11.27
CA ASP A 106 -15.68 -5.50 11.78
C ASP A 106 -14.43 -4.62 11.85
N ASP A 107 -14.19 -4.04 13.03
CA ASP A 107 -13.07 -3.15 13.31
C ASP A 107 -11.71 -3.88 13.33
N LYS A 108 -11.72 -5.21 13.37
CA LYS A 108 -10.51 -6.06 13.39
C LYS A 108 -10.23 -6.73 12.05
N SER A 109 -11.04 -6.46 11.03
CA SER A 109 -10.79 -6.95 9.68
C SER A 109 -9.47 -6.36 9.16
N LEU A 110 -8.51 -7.24 8.88
CA LEU A 110 -7.21 -6.87 8.28
C LEU A 110 -7.41 -6.02 7.01
N TRP A 111 -8.30 -6.46 6.12
CA TRP A 111 -8.54 -5.78 4.85
C TRP A 111 -9.24 -4.43 5.01
N TYR A 112 -10.13 -4.27 6.00
CA TYR A 112 -10.79 -2.98 6.20
C TYR A 112 -9.83 -1.95 6.78
N ASN A 113 -8.98 -2.36 7.72
CA ASN A 113 -7.90 -1.52 8.24
C ASN A 113 -6.87 -1.19 7.15
N TYR A 114 -6.58 -2.13 6.25
CA TYR A 114 -5.72 -1.89 5.10
C TYR A 114 -6.30 -0.83 4.14
N TYR A 115 -7.62 -0.84 3.90
CA TYR A 115 -8.26 0.20 3.07
C TYR A 115 -8.13 1.58 3.68
N ASP A 116 -8.34 1.68 4.99
CA ASP A 116 -8.18 2.94 5.72
C ASP A 116 -6.73 3.46 5.62
N ALA A 117 -5.76 2.56 5.79
CA ALA A 117 -4.33 2.87 5.63
C ALA A 117 -4.00 3.39 4.21
N LEU A 118 -4.55 2.74 3.17
CA LEU A 118 -4.37 3.16 1.77
C LEU A 118 -4.94 4.55 1.51
N ILE A 119 -6.10 4.88 2.08
CA ILE A 119 -6.74 6.20 1.88
C ILE A 119 -5.83 7.30 2.40
N TYR A 120 -5.30 7.17 3.62
CA TYR A 120 -4.32 8.11 4.16
C TYR A 120 -3.02 8.12 3.36
N GLY A 121 -2.56 6.96 2.88
CA GLY A 121 -1.34 6.84 2.08
C GLY A 121 -1.43 7.59 0.76
N TYR A 122 -2.53 7.43 0.01
CA TYR A 122 -2.74 8.19 -1.22
C TYR A 122 -2.96 9.68 -0.96
N ARG A 123 -3.59 10.04 0.17
CA ARG A 123 -3.72 11.45 0.59
C ARG A 123 -2.37 12.09 0.85
N ALA A 124 -1.50 11.38 1.58
CA ALA A 124 -0.13 11.80 1.82
C ALA A 124 0.65 11.96 0.51
N TYR A 125 0.52 10.99 -0.41
CA TYR A 125 1.24 10.99 -1.66
C TYR A 125 0.86 12.17 -2.57
N TYR A 126 -0.43 12.42 -2.81
CA TYR A 126 -0.79 13.56 -3.68
C TYR A 126 -0.49 14.90 -3.00
N ASN A 127 -0.62 15.01 -1.67
CA ASN A 127 -0.22 16.22 -0.94
C ASN A 127 1.28 16.49 -1.09
N SER A 128 2.10 15.43 -1.08
CA SER A 128 3.53 15.53 -1.34
C SER A 128 3.80 16.01 -2.78
N VAL A 129 3.10 15.47 -3.77
CA VAL A 129 3.23 15.91 -5.18
C VAL A 129 2.82 17.38 -5.34
N ASN A 130 1.80 17.83 -4.61
CA ASN A 130 1.33 19.22 -4.66
C ASN A 130 2.12 20.18 -3.73
N SER A 131 3.28 19.76 -3.23
CA SER A 131 4.12 20.56 -2.31
C SER A 131 3.47 20.96 -0.97
N ASN A 132 2.36 20.32 -0.59
CA ASN A 132 1.72 20.49 0.71
C ASN A 132 2.33 19.51 1.74
N LEU A 133 3.58 19.78 2.13
CA LEU A 133 4.37 18.87 2.96
C LEU A 133 3.81 18.67 4.38
N ILE A 134 3.10 19.66 4.93
CA ILE A 134 2.51 19.56 6.28
C ILE A 134 1.38 18.53 6.27
N SER A 135 0.44 18.66 5.32
CA SER A 135 -0.64 17.68 5.15
C SER A 135 -0.08 16.31 4.75
N ALA A 136 0.91 16.28 3.85
CA ALA A 136 1.56 15.03 3.46
C ALA A 136 2.16 14.28 4.66
N PHE A 137 2.84 15.00 5.56
CA PHE A 137 3.42 14.40 6.76
C PHE A 137 2.34 13.92 7.73
N ALA A 138 1.33 14.74 8.00
CA ALA A 138 0.23 14.37 8.91
C ALA A 138 -0.50 13.10 8.42
N ASP A 139 -0.82 13.05 7.12
CA ASP A 139 -1.46 11.89 6.50
C ASP A 139 -0.54 10.68 6.46
N GLY A 140 0.76 10.88 6.23
CA GLY A 140 1.75 9.82 6.26
C GLY A 140 1.86 9.15 7.63
N VAL A 141 1.77 9.93 8.72
CA VAL A 141 1.75 9.38 10.09
C VAL A 141 0.48 8.56 10.34
N LEU A 142 -0.69 9.04 9.91
CA LEU A 142 -1.95 8.30 10.03
C LEU A 142 -1.91 7.00 9.23
N SER A 143 -1.41 7.05 8.00
CA SER A 143 -1.23 5.87 7.15
C SER A 143 -0.27 4.85 7.78
N LEU A 144 0.87 5.30 8.30
CA LEU A 144 1.83 4.44 9.01
C LEU A 144 1.17 3.73 10.19
N HIS A 145 0.42 4.46 11.01
CA HIS A 145 -0.27 3.89 12.16
C HIS A 145 -1.27 2.80 11.74
N SER A 146 -2.08 3.05 10.71
CA SER A 146 -3.04 2.06 10.21
C SER A 146 -2.34 0.82 9.59
N PHE A 147 -1.20 0.98 8.89
CA PHE A 147 -0.41 -0.17 8.42
C PHE A 147 0.23 -0.95 9.57
N GLN A 148 0.70 -0.27 10.62
CA GLN A 148 1.22 -0.94 11.82
C GLN A 148 0.11 -1.76 12.48
N HIS A 149 -1.11 -1.23 12.55
CA HIS A 149 -2.25 -1.98 13.07
C HIS A 149 -2.57 -3.23 12.23
N CYS A 150 -2.41 -3.17 10.90
CA CYS A 150 -2.51 -4.36 10.06
C CYS A 150 -1.49 -5.43 10.46
N LEU A 151 -0.24 -5.04 10.79
CA LEU A 151 0.80 -5.95 11.26
C LEU A 151 0.58 -6.47 12.69
N GLU A 152 -0.22 -5.78 13.51
CA GLU A 152 -0.67 -6.30 14.80
C GLU A 152 -1.72 -7.42 14.63
N ILE A 153 -2.51 -7.38 13.56
CA ILE A 153 -3.50 -8.40 13.21
C ILE A 153 -2.83 -9.59 12.51
N ASP A 154 -1.97 -9.32 11.52
CA ASP A 154 -1.20 -10.32 10.77
C ASP A 154 0.21 -9.78 10.51
N ASN A 155 1.19 -10.33 11.23
CA ASN A 155 2.58 -9.88 11.18
C ASN A 155 3.28 -10.19 9.85
N ASP A 156 2.72 -11.09 9.04
CA ASP A 156 3.26 -11.49 7.74
C ASP A 156 2.46 -10.84 6.58
N PHE A 157 1.72 -9.75 6.87
CA PHE A 157 0.98 -8.99 5.87
C PHE A 157 1.88 -8.13 4.98
N ASN A 158 2.31 -8.73 3.87
CA ASN A 158 3.28 -8.16 2.93
C ASN A 158 2.91 -6.78 2.40
N GLU A 159 1.62 -6.51 2.16
CA GLU A 159 1.15 -5.20 1.69
C GLU A 159 1.47 -4.08 2.69
N ALA A 160 1.30 -4.34 4.00
CA ALA A 160 1.67 -3.39 5.04
C ALA A 160 3.19 -3.29 5.20
N LEU A 161 3.93 -4.41 5.13
CA LEU A 161 5.40 -4.38 5.17
C LEU A 161 5.96 -3.51 4.04
N ILE A 162 5.49 -3.71 2.80
CA ILE A 162 5.91 -2.92 1.64
C ILE A 162 5.60 -1.44 1.86
N ALA A 163 4.39 -1.10 2.29
CA ALA A 163 4.00 0.29 2.52
C ALA A 163 4.83 0.98 3.61
N ILE A 164 5.11 0.29 4.71
CA ILE A 164 5.94 0.81 5.82
C ILE A 164 7.39 0.99 5.36
N GLY A 165 7.94 0.03 4.62
CA GLY A 165 9.30 0.12 4.08
C GLY A 165 9.46 1.32 3.14
N ILE A 166 8.52 1.50 2.21
CA ILE A 166 8.44 2.67 1.32
C ILE A 166 8.36 3.97 2.13
N TYR A 167 7.48 4.04 3.13
CA TYR A 167 7.33 5.23 3.98
C TYR A 167 8.65 5.60 4.69
N LYS A 168 9.29 4.63 5.36
CA LYS A 168 10.54 4.86 6.11
C LYS A 168 11.65 5.37 5.22
N TYR A 169 11.79 4.79 4.03
CA TYR A 169 12.76 5.23 3.04
C TYR A 169 12.45 6.65 2.55
N TRP A 170 11.23 6.89 2.06
CA TRP A 170 10.85 8.17 1.43
C TRP A 170 10.85 9.33 2.42
N LYS A 171 10.29 9.15 3.62
CA LYS A 171 10.36 10.16 4.69
C LYS A 171 11.79 10.60 4.91
N SER A 172 12.69 9.64 5.13
CA SER A 172 14.09 9.90 5.46
C SER A 172 14.87 10.51 4.28
N ALA A 173 14.54 10.12 3.04
CA ALA A 173 15.09 10.73 1.85
C ALA A 173 14.68 12.20 1.71
N GLN A 174 13.41 12.53 1.97
CA GLN A 174 12.90 13.90 1.92
C GLN A 174 13.39 14.77 3.09
N THR A 175 13.57 14.18 4.27
CA THR A 175 14.00 14.92 5.48
C THR A 175 15.51 14.91 5.68
N LYS A 176 16.31 14.49 4.69
CA LYS A 176 17.78 14.36 4.82
C LYS A 176 18.47 15.64 5.29
N SER A 177 17.98 16.80 4.85
CA SER A 177 18.49 18.12 5.27
C SER A 177 18.07 18.52 6.70
N LEU A 178 17.13 17.80 7.30
CA LEU A 178 16.54 18.02 8.63
C LEU A 178 17.02 17.00 9.67
N ASN A 179 17.96 16.13 9.33
CA ASN A 179 18.52 15.11 10.25
C ASN A 179 19.23 15.71 11.49
N TRP A 180 19.43 17.03 11.55
CA TRP A 180 19.91 17.74 12.74
C TRP A 180 18.84 17.86 13.84
N ILE A 181 17.56 17.65 13.51
CA ILE A 181 16.46 17.65 14.48
C ILE A 181 16.45 16.30 15.22
N PRO A 182 16.55 16.29 16.55
CA PRO A 182 16.79 15.06 17.34
C PRO A 182 15.72 13.97 17.25
N PHE A 183 14.56 14.26 16.65
CA PHE A 183 13.46 13.30 16.46
C PHE A 183 13.27 12.87 15.00
N VAL A 184 14.04 13.44 14.07
CA VAL A 184 14.01 13.07 12.64
C VAL A 184 15.11 12.06 12.38
N LYS A 185 14.78 10.79 12.60
CA LYS A 185 15.70 9.67 12.36
C LYS A 185 15.79 9.34 10.87
N ASP A 186 17.00 9.08 10.39
CA ASP A 186 17.23 8.46 9.08
C ASP A 186 16.95 6.95 9.20
N GLU A 187 15.90 6.51 8.52
CA GLU A 187 15.39 5.13 8.55
C GLU A 187 15.48 4.47 7.16
N ARG A 188 16.36 4.96 6.26
CA ARG A 188 16.47 4.40 4.91
C ARG A 188 16.89 2.93 4.90
N GLU A 189 17.92 2.58 5.66
CA GLU A 189 18.40 1.19 5.77
C GLU A 189 17.33 0.28 6.40
N GLU A 190 16.58 0.80 7.38
CA GLU A 190 15.48 0.07 8.01
C GLU A 190 14.33 -0.15 7.01
N GLY A 191 13.99 0.86 6.21
CA GLY A 191 13.00 0.74 5.14
C GLY A 191 13.41 -0.27 4.07
N ILE A 192 14.68 -0.26 3.65
CA ILE A 192 15.23 -1.25 2.69
C ILE A 192 15.16 -2.66 3.28
N ALA A 193 15.58 -2.86 4.53
CA ALA A 193 15.55 -4.17 5.17
C ALA A 193 14.13 -4.75 5.28
N ILE A 194 13.13 -3.91 5.56
CA ILE A 194 11.72 -4.33 5.57
C ILE A 194 11.29 -4.77 4.16
N LEU A 195 11.64 -3.99 3.12
CA LEU A 195 11.30 -4.31 1.74
C LEU A 195 11.96 -5.60 1.24
N GLU A 196 13.18 -5.90 1.69
CA GLU A 196 13.87 -7.15 1.37
C GLU A 196 13.27 -8.37 2.08
N SER A 197 12.52 -8.15 3.17
CA SER A 197 11.90 -9.20 3.96
C SER A 197 10.43 -9.49 3.61
N ALA A 198 9.78 -8.60 2.86
CA ALA A 198 8.40 -8.72 2.41
C ALA A 198 8.29 -9.61 1.16
#